data_AF-A0A6M1U809-F1
#
_entry.id   AF-A0A6M1U809-F1
#
_cell.length_a   1.000
_cell.length_b   1.000
_cell.length_c   1.000
_cell.angle_alpha   90.00
_cell.angle_beta   90.00
_cell.angle_gamma   90.00
#
_symmetry.space_group_name_H-M   'P 1'
#
loop_
_entity.id
_entity.type
_entity.pdbx_description
1 polymer ?
#
loop_
_entity_poly.entity_id
_entity_poly.type
_entity_poly.pdbx_seq_one_letter_code
_entity_poly.pdbx_strand_id
1 'polypeptide(L)'
;MIDPEPQPRPGLFTNQDAEAWEEQYHLLAYVLRMSPEQIAQIDYGFDPEDPDAWMVFSWAHEIRQTFPVLDIRAMIGRGRR
;
A
#
# COMPACT_ATOMS: atom_id res chain seq x y z
N MET A 1 22.33 -16.59 -13.99
CA MET A 1 21.71 -15.25 -14.10
C MET A 1 21.48 -14.80 -12.67
N ILE A 2 22.07 -13.68 -12.27
CA ILE A 2 21.73 -13.06 -10.98
C ILE A 2 20.39 -12.37 -11.26
N ASP A 3 19.31 -12.78 -10.59
CA ASP A 3 18.06 -12.04 -10.67
C ASP A 3 18.36 -10.60 -10.25
N PRO A 4 17.95 -9.59 -11.05
CA PRO A 4 18.18 -8.21 -10.68
C PRO A 4 17.55 -7.98 -9.31
N GLU A 5 18.30 -7.34 -8.39
CA GLU A 5 17.74 -6.90 -7.12
C GLU A 5 16.40 -6.19 -7.39
N PRO A 6 15.34 -6.50 -6.62
CA PRO A 6 14.02 -5.92 -6.82
C PRO A 6 14.14 -4.40 -6.77
N GLN A 7 14.11 -3.79 -7.95
CA GLN A 7 14.17 -2.35 -8.05
C GLN A 7 12.81 -1.79 -7.64
N PRO A 8 12.78 -0.72 -6.83
CA PRO A 8 11.59 0.07 -6.61
C PRO A 8 10.88 0.34 -7.94
N ARG A 9 9.64 -0.13 -8.10
CA ARG A 9 8.78 0.16 -9.24
C ARG A 9 7.59 1.01 -8.79
N PRO A 10 7.83 2.25 -8.32
CA PRO A 10 6.72 3.12 -7.96
C PRO A 10 5.79 3.28 -9.17
N GLY A 11 4.51 2.94 -8.99
CA GLY A 11 3.50 3.00 -10.05
C GLY A 11 3.38 1.73 -10.90
N LEU A 12 3.74 0.55 -10.37
CA LEU A 12 3.61 -0.75 -11.06
C LEU A 12 2.19 -0.99 -11.56
N PHE A 13 1.19 -0.47 -10.84
CA PHE A 13 -0.21 -0.64 -11.19
C PHE A 13 -0.72 0.32 -12.25
N THR A 14 -0.11 1.50 -12.41
CA THR A 14 -0.84 2.63 -13.02
C THR A 14 -0.07 3.45 -14.01
N ASN A 15 1.21 3.13 -14.30
CA ASN A 15 2.03 3.92 -15.23
C ASN A 15 2.04 5.43 -14.88
N GLN A 16 2.07 5.77 -13.58
CA GLN A 16 2.01 7.15 -13.05
C GLN A 16 0.63 7.83 -13.16
N ASP A 17 -0.44 7.09 -13.46
CA ASP A 17 -1.80 7.59 -13.32
C ASP A 17 -2.21 7.60 -11.83
N ALA A 18 -2.43 8.80 -11.30
CA ALA A 18 -2.78 9.02 -9.90
C ALA A 18 -4.23 8.62 -9.58
N GLU A 19 -5.15 8.79 -10.53
CA GLU A 19 -6.57 8.45 -10.34
C GLU A 19 -6.75 6.93 -10.33
N ALA A 20 -6.13 6.24 -11.29
CA ALA A 20 -6.10 4.78 -11.30
C ALA A 20 -5.44 4.22 -10.02
N TRP A 21 -4.45 4.94 -9.47
CA TRP A 21 -3.74 4.49 -8.27
C TRP A 21 -4.66 4.58 -7.05
N GLU A 22 -5.42 5.67 -6.95
CA GLU A 22 -6.36 5.89 -5.86
C GLU A 22 -7.49 4.85 -5.87
N GLU A 23 -8.06 4.52 -7.04
CA GLU A 23 -9.05 3.45 -7.16
C GLU A 23 -8.51 2.08 -6.74
N GLN A 24 -7.29 1.76 -7.19
CA GLN A 24 -6.61 0.53 -6.82
C GLN A 24 -6.31 0.49 -5.32
N TYR A 25 -5.81 1.57 -4.74
CA TYR A 25 -5.60 1.71 -3.31
C TYR A 25 -6.90 1.45 -2.53
N HIS A 26 -8.02 2.04 -2.96
CA HIS A 26 -9.31 1.84 -2.30
C HIS A 26 -9.74 0.37 -2.29
N LEU A 27 -9.56 -0.33 -3.42
CA LEU A 27 -9.83 -1.77 -3.49
C LEU A 27 -8.94 -2.54 -2.49
N LEU A 28 -7.64 -2.31 -2.49
CA LEU A 28 -6.70 -3.04 -1.62
C LEU A 28 -6.93 -2.75 -0.13
N ALA A 29 -7.11 -1.48 0.23
CA ALA A 29 -7.25 -1.05 1.62
C ALA A 29 -8.62 -1.37 2.22
N TYR A 30 -9.71 -1.07 1.50
CA TYR A 30 -11.07 -1.17 2.06
C TYR A 30 -11.75 -2.51 1.77
N VAL A 31 -11.51 -3.10 0.60
CA VAL A 31 -12.14 -4.39 0.23
C VAL A 31 -11.29 -5.55 0.71
N LEU A 32 -9.99 -5.55 0.40
CA LEU A 32 -9.08 -6.64 0.76
C LEU A 32 -8.46 -6.49 2.16
N ARG A 33 -8.68 -5.35 2.82
CA ARG A 33 -8.18 -5.06 4.19
C ARG A 33 -6.67 -5.17 4.31
N MET A 34 -5.94 -4.84 3.24
CA MET A 34 -4.49 -4.82 3.24
C MET A 34 -3.95 -3.61 4.01
N SER A 35 -2.85 -3.82 4.73
CA SER A 35 -2.11 -2.74 5.37
C SER A 35 -1.28 -1.95 4.35
N PRO A 36 -0.89 -0.69 4.67
CA PRO A 36 0.02 0.07 3.81
C PRO A 36 1.34 -0.66 3.50
N GLU A 37 1.86 -1.46 4.42
CA GLU A 37 3.05 -2.29 4.18
C GLU A 37 2.80 -3.34 3.09
N GLN A 38 1.69 -4.08 3.18
CA GLN A 38 1.33 -5.08 2.16
C GLN A 38 1.08 -4.44 0.80
N ILE A 39 0.43 -3.28 0.77
CA ILE A 39 0.20 -2.53 -0.48
C ILE A 39 1.54 -2.09 -1.07
N ALA A 40 2.46 -1.58 -0.25
CA ALA A 40 3.79 -1.16 -0.68
C ALA A 40 4.63 -2.35 -1.19
N GLN A 41 4.57 -3.51 -0.53
CA GLN A 41 5.21 -4.74 -0.99
C GLN A 41 4.72 -5.16 -2.37
N ILE A 42 3.41 -5.16 -2.58
CA ILE A 42 2.81 -5.51 -3.87
C ILE A 42 3.19 -4.49 -4.95
N ASP A 43 3.10 -3.19 -4.67
CA ASP A 43 3.45 -2.13 -5.62
C ASP A 43 4.94 -2.19 -6.01
N TYR A 44 5.82 -2.59 -5.08
CA TYR A 44 7.23 -2.83 -5.38
C TYR A 44 7.49 -4.20 -6.04
N GLY A 45 6.54 -5.13 -5.96
CA GLY A 45 6.69 -6.51 -6.45
C GLY A 45 7.53 -7.41 -5.53
N PHE A 46 7.57 -7.12 -4.22
CA PHE A 46 8.22 -7.97 -3.23
C PHE A 46 7.31 -9.11 -2.77
N ASP A 47 7.91 -10.28 -2.55
CA ASP A 47 7.31 -11.34 -1.74
C ASP A 47 7.33 -10.90 -0.26
N PRO A 48 6.22 -11.00 0.49
CA PRO A 48 6.22 -10.69 1.92
C PRO A 48 7.21 -11.53 2.76
N GLU A 49 7.61 -12.71 2.29
CA GLU A 49 8.61 -13.56 2.94
C GLU A 49 10.06 -13.23 2.53
N ASP A 50 10.24 -12.29 1.59
CA ASP A 50 11.57 -11.84 1.16
C ASP A 50 12.31 -11.12 2.32
N PRO A 51 13.55 -11.51 2.64
CA PRO A 51 14.38 -10.83 3.63
C PRO A 51 14.53 -9.32 3.39
N ASP A 52 14.37 -8.84 2.15
CA ASP A 52 14.49 -7.45 1.75
C ASP A 52 13.14 -6.73 1.62
N ALA A 53 12.02 -7.40 1.91
CA ALA A 53 10.68 -6.81 1.86
C ALA A 53 10.52 -5.58 2.76
N TRP A 54 11.37 -5.41 3.78
CA TRP A 54 11.39 -4.21 4.63
C TRP A 54 11.80 -2.94 3.88
N MET A 55 12.45 -3.04 2.73
CA MET A 55 12.90 -1.89 1.93
C MET A 55 11.74 -0.99 1.47
N VAL A 56 10.51 -1.49 1.45
CA VAL A 56 9.32 -0.71 1.10
C VAL A 56 8.86 0.22 2.22
N PHE A 57 9.52 0.23 3.39
CA PHE A 57 9.09 0.98 4.57
C PHE A 57 8.87 2.48 4.28
N SER A 58 9.75 3.11 3.52
CA SER A 58 9.61 4.53 3.14
C SER A 58 8.32 4.76 2.33
N TRP A 59 8.00 3.87 1.40
CA TRP A 59 6.79 3.94 0.61
C TRP A 59 5.52 3.62 1.42
N ALA A 60 5.58 2.59 2.26
CA ALA A 60 4.50 2.28 3.19
C ALA A 60 4.19 3.45 4.13
N HIS A 61 5.22 4.20 4.55
CA HIS A 61 5.07 5.41 5.34
C HIS A 61 4.37 6.52 4.55
N GLU A 62 4.75 6.74 3.30
CA GLU A 62 4.13 7.72 2.42
C GLU A 62 2.65 7.38 2.14
N ILE A 63 2.33 6.12 1.81
CA ILE A 63 0.94 5.66 1.64
C ILE A 63 0.11 5.98 2.90
N ARG A 64 0.66 5.71 4.08
CA ARG A 64 -0.03 5.95 5.36
C ARG A 64 -0.32 7.43 5.60
N GLN A 65 0.56 8.32 5.16
CA GLN A 65 0.39 9.77 5.32
C GLN A 65 -0.57 10.36 4.28
N THR A 66 -0.44 9.95 3.03
CA THR A 66 -1.20 10.52 1.90
C THR A 66 -2.61 9.93 1.82
N PHE A 67 -2.76 8.65 2.17
CA PHE A 67 -4.02 7.91 2.08
C PHE A 67 -4.36 7.27 3.43
N PRO A 68 -4.85 8.05 4.41
CA PRO A 68 -5.22 7.51 5.70
C PRO A 68 -6.45 6.61 5.58
N VAL A 69 -6.31 5.35 6.04
CA VAL A 69 -7.45 4.42 6.13
C VAL A 69 -8.41 4.91 7.21
N LEU A 70 -9.65 5.22 6.82
CA LEU A 70 -10.68 5.62 7.75
C LEU A 70 -11.35 4.39 8.38
N ASP A 71 -11.19 4.23 9.69
CA ASP A 71 -12.01 3.28 10.44
C ASP A 71 -13.40 3.87 10.69
N ILE A 72 -14.29 3.64 9.71
CA ILE A 72 -15.68 4.10 9.75
C ILE A 72 -16.41 3.55 11.00
N ARG A 73 -16.07 2.35 11.48
CA ARG A 73 -16.71 1.78 12.68
C ARG A 73 -16.28 2.51 13.94
N ALA A 74 -14.99 2.83 14.06
CA ALA A 74 -14.48 3.66 15.15
C ALA A 74 -15.04 5.09 15.12
N MET A 75 -15.22 5.65 13.92
CA MET A 75 -15.82 6.99 13.75
C MET A 75 -17.29 7.02 14.19
N ILE A 76 -18.10 6.03 13.79
CA ILE A 76 -19.53 5.95 14.18
C ILE A 76 -19.67 5.69 15.69
N GLY A 77 -18.77 4.91 16.30
CA GLY A 77 -18.78 4.62 17.73
C GLY A 77 -18.46 5.83 18.63
N ARG A 78 -17.68 6.79 18.14
CA ARG A 78 -17.35 8.03 18.88
C ARG A 78 -18.45 9.09 18.86
N GLY A 79 -19.35 9.07 17.88
CA GLY A 79 -20.48 10.00 17.79
C GLY A 79 -21.69 9.65 18.67
N ARG A 80 -21.63 8.55 19.42
CA ARG A 80 -22.73 8.05 20.28
C ARG A 80 -22.47 8.21 21.78
N ARG A 81 -21.52 9.05 22.20
CA ARG A 81 -21.27 9.38 23.60
C ARG A 81 -21.56 10.83 23.90
#